data_AF-A0A819SM66-F1
#
_entry.id   AF-A0A819SM66-F1
#
_cell.length_a   1.000
_cell.length_b   1.000
_cell.length_c   1.000
_cell.angle_alpha   90.00
_cell.angle_beta   90.00
_cell.angle_gamma   90.00
#
_symmetry.space_group_name_H-M   'P 1'
#
loop_
_entity.id
_entity.type
_entity.pdbx_description
1 polymer ?
#
loop_
_entity_poly.entity_id
_entity_poly.type
_entity_poly.pdbx_seq_one_letter_code
_entity_poly.pdbx_strand_id
1 'polypeptide(L)'
;MQKSERIQNISKEFRDLFQYLEKNAKQSVSNLFDAWAISDTVIIEDIYNITPSWVTPDILRQLKYISDISAYHLMFMPEINRLRGGPLLRDILENTENLILNKTKGPKARIYSGHETTMAAILSFLGINYPHQPPLASALFFDLYRQGNHSYGIQLEYLNMTNGRTAYPIQLPGNQ
;
A
#
# COMPACT_ATOMS: atom_id res chain seq x y z
N MET A 1 6.62 -14.24 -19.35
CA MET A 1 6.04 -14.23 -18.00
C MET A 1 4.64 -14.83 -18.10
N GLN A 2 4.42 -16.04 -17.59
CA GLN A 2 3.08 -16.65 -17.59
C GLN A 2 2.16 -15.79 -16.69
N LYS A 3 1.06 -15.27 -17.25
CA LYS A 3 0.03 -14.58 -16.46
C LYS A 3 -0.60 -15.61 -15.54
N SER A 4 -0.48 -15.40 -14.23
CA SER A 4 -1.14 -16.23 -13.20
C SER A 4 -2.61 -16.46 -13.55
N GLU A 5 -3.08 -17.71 -13.45
CA GLU A 5 -4.47 -18.11 -13.67
C GLU A 5 -5.45 -17.23 -12.86
N ARG A 6 -5.02 -16.82 -11.66
CA ARG A 6 -5.76 -15.90 -10.79
C ARG A 6 -6.01 -14.53 -11.44
N ILE A 7 -4.98 -13.93 -12.05
CA ILE A 7 -5.12 -12.63 -12.75
C ILE A 7 -6.03 -12.77 -13.96
N GLN A 8 -5.92 -13.89 -14.69
CA GLN A 8 -6.77 -14.14 -15.86
C GLN A 8 -8.25 -14.30 -15.48
N ASN A 9 -8.54 -14.98 -14.37
CA ASN A 9 -9.90 -15.16 -13.88
C ASN A 9 -10.53 -13.83 -13.43
N ILE A 10 -9.76 -12.98 -12.77
CA ILE A 10 -10.25 -11.65 -12.37
C ILE A 10 -10.49 -10.77 -13.60
N SER A 11 -9.60 -10.80 -14.59
CA SER A 11 -9.84 -10.07 -15.85
C SER A 11 -11.09 -10.55 -16.60
N LYS A 12 -11.54 -11.80 -16.40
CA LYS A 12 -12.83 -12.28 -16.95
C LYS A 12 -14.02 -11.72 -16.17
N GLU A 13 -13.89 -11.62 -14.85
CA GLU A 13 -14.93 -11.08 -13.96
C GLU A 13 -15.25 -9.60 -14.28
N PHE A 14 -14.23 -8.79 -14.58
CA PHE A 14 -14.39 -7.37 -14.88
C PHE A 14 -14.56 -7.04 -16.36
N ARG A 15 -14.85 -8.01 -17.22
CA ARG A 15 -14.91 -7.80 -18.68
C ARG A 15 -15.86 -6.67 -19.07
N ASP A 16 -17.05 -6.65 -18.50
CA ASP A 16 -18.08 -5.66 -18.84
C ASP A 16 -17.66 -4.26 -18.41
N LEU A 17 -17.03 -4.15 -17.23
CA LEU A 17 -16.45 -2.90 -16.76
C LEU A 17 -15.29 -2.45 -17.67
N PHE A 18 -14.40 -3.34 -18.08
CA PHE A 18 -13.28 -2.97 -18.98
C PHE A 18 -13.79 -2.42 -20.31
N GLN A 19 -14.79 -3.06 -20.92
CA GLN A 19 -15.42 -2.56 -22.15
C GLN A 19 -16.07 -1.18 -21.93
N TYR A 20 -16.72 -1.00 -20.78
CA TYR A 20 -17.32 0.28 -20.41
C TYR A 20 -16.26 1.37 -20.24
N LEU A 21 -15.18 1.09 -19.54
CA LEU A 21 -14.07 2.02 -19.34
C LEU A 21 -13.37 2.35 -20.67
N GLU A 22 -13.10 1.35 -21.51
CA GLU A 22 -12.45 1.57 -22.81
C GLU A 22 -13.27 2.50 -23.71
N LYS A 23 -14.59 2.29 -23.77
CA LYS A 23 -15.50 3.14 -24.54
C LYS A 23 -15.55 4.59 -24.04
N ASN A 24 -15.58 4.79 -22.72
CA ASN A 24 -15.81 6.11 -22.13
C ASN A 24 -14.51 6.90 -21.88
N ALA A 25 -13.47 6.24 -21.39
CA ALA A 25 -12.15 6.83 -21.14
C ALA A 25 -11.31 6.98 -22.42
N LYS A 26 -11.71 6.34 -23.53
CA LYS A 26 -11.00 6.35 -24.83
C LYS A 26 -9.54 5.86 -24.73
N GLN A 27 -9.31 4.92 -23.81
CA GLN A 27 -8.03 4.27 -23.56
C GLN A 27 -8.25 2.76 -23.62
N SER A 28 -7.30 2.00 -24.20
CA SER A 28 -7.43 0.55 -24.24
C SER A 28 -7.39 -0.05 -22.82
N VAL A 29 -8.32 -0.96 -22.52
CA VAL A 29 -8.41 -1.64 -21.21
C VAL A 29 -8.42 -3.14 -21.41
N SER A 30 -7.23 -3.74 -21.34
CA SER A 30 -7.02 -5.16 -21.62
C SER A 30 -6.80 -6.00 -20.36
N ASN A 31 -6.49 -5.36 -19.24
CA ASN A 31 -6.09 -6.02 -18.01
C ASN A 31 -6.34 -5.13 -16.77
N LEU A 32 -6.13 -5.70 -15.59
CA LEU A 32 -6.33 -5.00 -14.31
C LEU A 32 -5.47 -3.74 -14.15
N PHE A 33 -4.25 -3.72 -14.66
CA PHE A 33 -3.37 -2.57 -14.57
C PHE A 33 -3.90 -1.40 -15.41
N ASP A 34 -4.40 -1.66 -16.61
CA ASP A 34 -5.01 -0.63 -17.46
C ASP A 34 -6.24 -0.01 -16.77
N ALA A 35 -7.07 -0.87 -16.15
CA ALA A 35 -8.24 -0.41 -15.41
C ALA A 35 -7.87 0.33 -14.11
N TRP A 36 -6.81 -0.11 -13.43
CA TRP A 36 -6.24 0.59 -12.27
C TRP A 36 -5.76 1.99 -12.62
N ALA A 37 -5.09 2.17 -13.77
CA ALA A 37 -4.62 3.49 -14.20
C ALA A 37 -5.78 4.50 -14.41
N ILE A 38 -6.90 4.02 -14.97
CA ILE A 38 -8.12 4.82 -15.08
C ILE A 38 -8.71 5.10 -13.70
N SER A 39 -8.76 4.07 -12.84
CA SER A 39 -9.25 4.21 -11.46
C SER A 39 -8.49 5.27 -10.67
N ASP A 40 -7.16 5.26 -10.73
CA ASP A 40 -6.30 6.20 -10.02
C ASP A 40 -6.66 7.66 -10.38
N THR A 41 -6.82 7.92 -11.68
CA THR A 41 -7.24 9.24 -12.18
C THR A 41 -8.64 9.62 -11.67
N VAL A 42 -9.62 8.73 -11.86
CA VAL A 42 -11.02 9.01 -11.50
C VAL A 42 -11.21 9.20 -10.00
N ILE A 43 -10.46 8.48 -9.16
CA ILE A 43 -10.50 8.66 -7.70
C ILE A 43 -9.99 10.05 -7.31
N ILE A 44 -8.94 10.55 -7.95
CA ILE A 44 -8.48 11.92 -7.73
C ILE A 44 -9.54 12.93 -8.20
N GLU A 45 -10.13 12.73 -9.39
CA GLU A 45 -11.20 13.59 -9.90
C GLU A 45 -12.41 13.63 -8.95
N ASP A 46 -12.76 12.50 -8.31
CA ASP A 46 -13.82 12.38 -7.30
C ASP A 46 -13.51 13.24 -6.07
N ILE A 47 -12.27 13.20 -5.57
CA ILE A 47 -11.82 14.03 -4.44
C ILE A 47 -12.00 15.52 -4.73
N TYR A 48 -11.75 15.94 -5.99
CA TYR A 48 -11.87 17.34 -6.41
C TYR A 48 -13.26 17.69 -6.97
N ASN A 49 -14.22 16.77 -6.97
CA ASN A 49 -15.56 16.95 -7.53
C ASN A 49 -15.57 17.34 -9.02
N ILE A 50 -14.66 16.77 -9.81
CA ILE A 50 -14.50 17.04 -11.25
C ILE A 50 -14.64 15.76 -12.10
N THR A 51 -15.36 14.76 -11.61
CA THR A 51 -15.53 13.49 -12.32
C THR A 51 -16.27 13.67 -13.66
N PRO A 52 -15.87 12.94 -14.71
CA PRO A 52 -16.60 12.90 -15.97
C PRO A 52 -18.04 12.41 -15.80
N SER A 53 -18.94 12.86 -16.67
CA SER A 53 -20.38 12.53 -16.60
C SER A 53 -20.71 11.04 -16.72
N TRP A 54 -19.80 10.24 -17.27
CA TRP A 54 -19.96 8.78 -17.36
C TRP A 54 -19.63 8.07 -16.04
N VAL A 55 -18.96 8.73 -15.09
CA VAL A 55 -18.62 8.16 -13.79
C VAL A 55 -19.84 8.25 -12.88
N THR A 56 -20.66 7.20 -12.87
CA THR A 56 -21.76 7.08 -11.90
C THR A 56 -21.23 6.63 -10.53
N PRO A 57 -22.00 6.78 -9.45
CA PRO A 57 -21.62 6.26 -8.13
C PRO A 57 -21.33 4.75 -8.14
N ASP A 58 -21.95 3.99 -9.05
CA ASP A 58 -21.68 2.56 -9.19
C ASP A 58 -20.33 2.29 -9.86
N ILE A 59 -20.03 2.99 -10.96
CA ILE A 59 -18.73 2.93 -11.64
C ILE A 59 -17.61 3.33 -10.68
N LEU A 60 -17.81 4.40 -9.92
CA LEU A 60 -16.84 4.85 -8.91
C LEU A 60 -16.57 3.78 -7.84
N ARG A 61 -17.60 3.07 -7.35
CA ARG A 61 -17.42 1.95 -6.42
C ARG A 61 -16.61 0.82 -7.03
N GLN A 62 -16.91 0.46 -8.28
CA GLN A 62 -16.19 -0.60 -8.98
C GLN A 62 -14.72 -0.22 -9.25
N LEU A 63 -14.44 1.05 -9.57
CA LEU A 63 -13.09 1.56 -9.72
C LEU A 63 -12.31 1.51 -8.40
N LYS A 64 -12.90 1.99 -7.29
CA LYS A 64 -12.31 1.88 -5.94
C LYS A 64 -11.96 0.42 -5.60
N TYR A 65 -12.85 -0.52 -5.93
CA TYR A 65 -12.58 -1.95 -5.77
C TYR A 65 -11.43 -2.46 -6.66
N ILE A 66 -11.37 -2.03 -7.93
CA ILE A 66 -10.23 -2.33 -8.81
C ILE A 66 -8.92 -1.82 -8.22
N SER A 67 -8.92 -0.63 -7.61
CA SER A 67 -7.74 -0.06 -6.99
C SER A 67 -7.21 -0.95 -5.86
N ASP A 68 -8.10 -1.33 -4.96
CA ASP A 68 -7.80 -2.17 -3.80
C ASP A 68 -7.28 -3.56 -4.20
N ILE A 69 -7.97 -4.26 -5.13
CA ILE A 69 -7.52 -5.58 -5.57
C ILE A 69 -6.20 -5.51 -6.34
N SER A 70 -6.00 -4.46 -7.15
CA SER A 70 -4.76 -4.32 -7.95
C SER A 70 -3.56 -4.12 -7.03
N ALA A 71 -3.69 -3.27 -6.02
CA ALA A 71 -2.68 -3.10 -4.98
C ALA A 71 -2.42 -4.43 -4.25
N TYR A 72 -3.48 -5.15 -3.86
CA TYR A 72 -3.35 -6.45 -3.20
C TYR A 72 -2.59 -7.47 -4.07
N HIS A 73 -2.95 -7.60 -5.34
CA HIS A 73 -2.32 -8.56 -6.24
C HIS A 73 -0.85 -8.27 -6.52
N LEU A 74 -0.49 -7.00 -6.63
CA LEU A 74 0.89 -6.61 -6.86
C LEU A 74 1.78 -6.81 -5.63
N MET A 75 1.20 -6.76 -4.42
CA MET A 75 1.96 -6.62 -3.16
C MET A 75 1.76 -7.77 -2.18
N PHE A 76 0.99 -8.81 -2.47
CA PHE A 76 0.74 -9.93 -1.55
C PHE A 76 1.13 -11.29 -2.15
N MET A 77 2.27 -11.34 -2.85
CA MET A 77 2.92 -12.59 -3.27
C MET A 77 4.19 -12.77 -2.43
N PRO A 78 4.32 -13.82 -1.60
CA PRO A 78 5.41 -13.96 -0.62
C PRO A 78 6.82 -13.76 -1.21
N GLU A 79 7.06 -14.27 -2.42
CA GLU A 79 8.33 -14.16 -3.12
C GLU A 79 8.64 -12.71 -3.53
N ILE A 80 7.61 -11.97 -3.94
CA ILE A 80 7.71 -10.55 -4.33
C ILE A 80 7.86 -9.68 -3.08
N ASN A 81 7.14 -9.98 -2.01
CA ASN A 81 7.17 -9.22 -0.76
C ASN A 81 8.58 -9.15 -0.19
N ARG A 82 9.30 -10.28 -0.18
CA ARG A 82 10.69 -10.34 0.29
C ARG A 82 11.62 -9.44 -0.51
N LEU A 83 11.39 -9.32 -1.82
CA LEU A 83 12.23 -8.50 -2.70
C LEU A 83 11.86 -7.01 -2.65
N ARG A 84 10.61 -6.66 -2.32
CA ARG A 84 10.13 -5.27 -2.30
C ARG A 84 10.20 -4.62 -0.91
N GLY A 85 9.58 -5.24 0.09
CA GLY A 85 9.52 -4.69 1.45
C GLY A 85 10.79 -4.97 2.27
N GLY A 86 11.43 -6.12 2.00
CA GLY A 86 12.58 -6.60 2.77
C GLY A 86 13.77 -5.64 2.83
N PRO A 87 14.25 -5.06 1.70
CA PRO A 87 15.40 -4.15 1.72
C PRO A 87 15.21 -2.92 2.61
N LEU A 88 14.03 -2.28 2.56
CA LEU A 88 13.74 -1.10 3.37
C LEU A 88 13.60 -1.45 4.86
N LEU A 89 12.90 -2.54 5.19
CA LEU A 89 12.82 -3.02 6.57
C LEU A 89 14.19 -3.39 7.13
N ARG A 90 15.05 -4.00 6.32
CA ARG A 90 16.44 -4.30 6.69
C ARG A 90 17.19 -3.02 7.03
N ASP A 91 17.11 -1.99 6.19
CA ASP A 91 17.76 -0.71 6.46
C ASP A 91 17.26 -0.07 7.78
N ILE A 92 15.94 -0.07 8.01
CA ILE A 92 15.35 0.43 9.26
C ILE A 92 15.90 -0.32 10.48
N LEU A 93 15.95 -1.66 10.42
CA LEU A 93 16.42 -2.51 11.52
C LEU A 93 17.93 -2.35 11.76
N GLU A 94 18.76 -2.36 10.72
CA GLU A 94 20.21 -2.18 10.84
C GLU A 94 20.55 -0.80 11.43
N ASN A 95 19.84 0.25 11.02
CA ASN A 95 20.01 1.58 11.60
C ASN A 95 19.59 1.66 13.07
N THR A 96 18.52 0.94 13.44
CA THR A 96 18.02 0.85 14.82
C THR A 96 19.01 0.10 15.71
N GLU A 97 19.52 -1.05 15.25
CA GLU A 97 20.51 -1.85 15.97
C GLU A 97 21.81 -1.08 16.18
N ASN A 98 22.31 -0.38 15.16
CA ASN A 98 23.52 0.44 15.27
C ASN A 98 23.37 1.56 16.31
N LEU A 99 22.18 2.15 16.44
CA LEU A 99 21.88 3.17 17.45
C LEU A 99 21.87 2.55 18.85
N ILE A 100 21.22 1.40 19.04
CA ILE A 100 21.15 0.67 20.32
C ILE A 100 22.55 0.30 20.82
N LEU A 101 23.41 -0.20 19.93
CA LEU A 101 24.76 -0.66 20.25
C LEU A 101 25.78 0.49 20.37
N ASN A 102 25.34 1.75 20.25
CA ASN A 102 26.21 2.93 20.21
C ASN A 102 27.33 2.83 19.16
N LYS A 103 27.11 2.07 18.07
CA LYS A 103 28.09 1.91 16.99
C LYS A 103 28.22 3.19 16.16
N THR A 104 27.15 3.99 16.07
CA THR A 104 27.14 5.25 15.34
C THR A 104 26.33 6.32 16.08
N LYS A 105 26.73 7.60 15.95
CA LYS A 105 25.86 8.73 16.30
C LYS A 105 24.93 9.00 15.12
N GLY A 106 23.77 8.34 15.11
CA GLY A 106 22.75 8.50 14.07
C GLY A 106 21.77 9.66 14.36
N PRO A 107 20.99 10.10 13.36
CA PRO A 107 19.90 11.05 13.57
C PRO A 107 18.81 10.44 14.47
N LYS A 108 18.08 11.30 15.18
CA LYS A 108 16.94 10.88 16.03
C LYS A 108 15.71 10.44 15.23
N ALA A 109 15.62 10.82 13.96
CA ALA A 109 14.56 10.44 13.05
C ALA A 109 15.14 10.22 11.64
N ARG A 110 14.58 9.25 10.91
CA ARG A 110 14.83 9.04 9.49
C ARG A 110 13.48 9.05 8.79
N ILE A 111 13.39 9.79 7.69
CA ILE A 111 12.16 9.93 6.92
C ILE A 111 12.40 9.34 5.54
N TYR A 112 11.57 8.37 5.17
CA TYR A 112 11.59 7.73 3.87
C TYR A 112 10.35 8.18 3.10
N SER A 113 10.54 8.99 2.07
CA SER A 113 9.46 9.34 1.15
C SER A 113 9.33 8.23 0.10
N GLY A 114 8.13 7.69 -0.04
CA GLY A 114 7.86 6.59 -0.97
C GLY A 114 6.47 6.69 -1.57
N HIS A 115 6.01 5.58 -2.13
CA HIS A 115 4.69 5.43 -2.72
C HIS A 115 3.80 4.57 -1.82
N GLU A 116 2.49 4.59 -2.07
CA GLU A 116 1.53 3.66 -1.48
C GLU A 116 1.94 2.20 -1.70
N THR A 117 2.58 1.91 -2.84
CA THR A 117 3.18 0.60 -3.12
C THR A 117 4.34 0.23 -2.18
N THR A 118 5.13 1.21 -1.72
CA THR A 118 6.20 1.01 -0.74
C THR A 118 5.60 0.59 0.61
N MET A 119 4.55 1.30 1.06
CA MET A 119 3.87 0.99 2.31
C MET A 119 3.16 -0.37 2.26
N ALA A 120 2.44 -0.65 1.17
CA ALA A 120 1.79 -1.94 0.97
C ALA A 120 2.80 -3.10 1.00
N ALA A 121 3.98 -2.93 0.39
CA ALA A 121 5.03 -3.95 0.41
C ALA A 121 5.60 -4.18 1.83
N ILE A 122 5.79 -3.13 2.64
CA ILE A 122 6.23 -3.25 4.04
C ILE A 122 5.18 -3.97 4.89
N LEU A 123 3.93 -3.50 4.85
CA LEU A 123 2.82 -4.09 5.62
C LEU A 123 2.66 -5.56 5.28
N SER A 124 2.65 -5.88 3.99
CA SER A 124 2.55 -7.25 3.48
C SER A 124 3.73 -8.13 3.90
N PHE A 125 4.96 -7.60 3.89
CA PHE A 125 6.14 -8.33 4.40
C PHE A 125 6.02 -8.66 5.90
N LEU A 126 5.46 -7.74 6.68
CA LEU A 126 5.20 -7.92 8.11
C LEU A 126 3.99 -8.84 8.39
N GLY A 127 3.37 -9.41 7.36
CA GLY A 127 2.17 -10.24 7.50
C GLY A 127 0.91 -9.44 7.87
N ILE A 128 0.96 -8.11 7.77
CA ILE A 128 -0.18 -7.22 7.98
C ILE A 128 -0.90 -7.09 6.65
N ASN A 129 -2.04 -7.77 6.55
CA ASN A 129 -2.86 -7.69 5.36
C ASN A 129 -3.85 -6.53 5.45
N TYR A 130 -3.64 -5.51 4.61
CA TYR A 130 -4.56 -4.40 4.45
C TYR A 130 -5.34 -4.59 3.15
N PRO A 131 -6.67 -4.71 3.20
CA PRO A 131 -7.48 -4.94 2.01
C PRO A 131 -7.61 -3.69 1.12
N HIS A 132 -7.11 -2.54 1.57
CA HIS A 132 -7.23 -1.26 0.90
C HIS A 132 -5.87 -0.67 0.56
N GLN A 133 -5.81 0.07 -0.55
CA GLN A 133 -4.64 0.86 -0.93
C GLN A 133 -4.32 1.89 0.16
N PRO A 134 -3.03 2.08 0.55
CA PRO A 134 -2.66 3.14 1.49
C PRO A 134 -3.14 4.52 1.00
N PRO A 135 -3.89 5.27 1.82
CA PRO A 135 -4.43 6.57 1.39
C PRO A 135 -3.35 7.62 1.14
N LEU A 136 -3.73 8.68 0.43
CA LEU A 136 -2.86 9.84 0.23
C LEU A 136 -2.41 10.42 1.58
N ALA A 137 -1.11 10.78 1.63
CA ALA A 137 -0.42 11.30 2.82
C ALA A 137 -0.44 10.37 4.05
N SER A 138 -0.63 9.06 3.83
CA SER A 138 -0.48 8.07 4.88
C SER A 138 0.98 7.86 5.28
N ALA A 139 1.23 7.39 6.50
CA ALA A 139 2.58 7.21 7.04
C ALA A 139 2.66 6.03 8.02
N LEU A 140 3.80 5.31 7.97
CA LEU A 140 4.17 4.29 8.95
C LEU A 140 5.24 4.85 9.88
N PHE A 141 5.04 4.67 11.18
CA PHE A 141 5.98 5.08 12.23
C PHE A 141 6.58 3.85 12.86
N PHE A 142 7.92 3.76 12.87
CA PHE A 142 8.68 2.72 13.53
C PHE A 142 9.41 3.34 14.71
N ASP A 143 8.75 3.36 15.87
CA ASP A 143 9.24 4.06 17.05
C ASP A 143 10.05 3.13 17.95
N LEU A 144 11.30 3.52 18.21
CA LEU A 144 12.19 2.81 19.13
C LEU A 144 12.01 3.33 20.56
N TYR A 145 11.64 2.43 21.47
CA TYR A 145 11.53 2.72 22.90
C TYR A 145 12.58 1.97 23.69
N ARG A 146 13.14 2.63 24.72
CA ARG A 146 13.95 1.95 25.75
C ARG A 146 13.00 1.48 26.86
N GLN A 147 12.94 0.17 27.04
CA GLN A 147 12.32 -0.48 28.19
C GLN A 147 13.45 -0.67 29.24
N GLY A 148 13.16 -0.65 30.54
CA GLY A 148 14.20 -0.69 31.59
C GLY A 148 15.26 -1.79 31.41
N ASN A 149 16.38 -1.72 32.14
CA ASN A 149 17.45 -2.74 32.08
C ASN A 149 18.05 -2.97 30.68
N HIS A 150 18.27 -1.92 29.89
CA HIS A 150 18.87 -1.99 28.54
C HIS A 150 18.07 -2.83 27.53
N SER A 151 16.77 -3.01 27.76
CA SER A 151 15.87 -3.61 26.79
C SER A 151 15.30 -2.54 25.85
N TYR A 152 14.95 -2.94 24.64
CA TYR A 152 14.40 -2.05 23.63
C TYR A 152 13.23 -2.72 22.92
N GLY A 153 12.25 -1.92 22.53
CA GLY A 153 11.11 -2.35 21.74
C GLY A 153 10.86 -1.43 20.56
N ILE A 154 10.26 -1.96 19.50
CA ILE A 154 9.79 -1.17 18.35
C ILE A 154 8.27 -1.22 18.34
N GLN A 155 7.62 -0.06 18.29
CA GLN A 155 6.19 0.06 18.03
C GLN A 155 5.99 0.45 16.57
N LEU A 156 5.08 -0.24 15.89
CA LEU A 156 4.62 0.15 14.56
C LEU A 156 3.30 0.88 14.69
N GLU A 157 3.20 2.09 14.17
CA GLU A 157 1.95 2.84 14.07
C GLU A 157 1.65 3.21 12.62
N TYR A 158 0.36 3.33 12.30
CA TYR A 158 -0.10 3.67 10.97
C TYR A 158 -1.08 4.84 11.00
N LEU A 159 -0.70 5.94 10.36
CA LEU A 159 -1.59 7.03 10.00
C LEU A 159 -2.20 6.71 8.63
N ASN A 160 -3.44 6.27 8.62
CA ASN A 160 -4.15 5.77 7.44
C ASN A 160 -5.36 6.64 7.05
N MET A 161 -5.41 7.89 7.49
CA MET A 161 -6.51 8.81 7.19
C MET A 161 -5.93 10.14 6.72
N THR A 162 -6.33 10.57 5.52
CA THR A 162 -5.82 11.81 4.89
C THR A 162 -6.08 13.06 5.75
N ASN A 163 -7.19 13.10 6.49
CA ASN A 163 -7.50 14.18 7.45
C ASN A 163 -7.27 13.77 8.92
N GLY A 164 -6.68 12.58 9.14
CA GLY A 164 -6.35 12.09 10.48
C GLY A 164 -5.15 12.82 11.04
N ARG A 165 -5.13 13.01 12.36
CA ARG A 165 -3.95 13.50 13.09
C ARG A 165 -3.35 12.46 14.03
N THR A 166 -3.89 11.24 13.97
CA THR A 166 -3.60 10.17 14.92
C THR A 166 -3.19 8.93 14.14
N ALA A 167 -1.96 8.47 14.39
CA ALA A 167 -1.53 7.15 14.00
C ALA A 167 -2.03 6.12 15.02
N TYR A 168 -2.37 4.92 14.57
CA TYR A 168 -2.83 3.85 15.44
C TYR A 168 -1.80 2.72 15.48
N PRO A 169 -1.52 2.14 16.66
CA PRO A 169 -0.64 0.98 16.76
C PRO A 169 -1.14 -0.19 15.91
N ILE A 170 -0.21 -0.87 15.23
CA ILE A 170 -0.48 -2.12 14.52
C ILE A 170 0.13 -3.29 15.31
N GLN A 171 -0.68 -4.32 15.55
CA GLN A 171 -0.18 -5.58 16.11
C GLN A 171 0.58 -6.38 15.04
N LEU A 172 1.85 -6.68 15.34
CA LEU A 172 2.65 -7.57 14.49
C LEU A 172 2.24 -9.05 14.75
N PRO A 173 2.04 -9.85 13.69
CA PRO A 173 1.84 -11.29 13.82
C PRO A 173 3.01 -11.95 14.58
N GLY A 174 2.72 -12.80 15.56
CA GLY A 174 3.74 -13.52 16.33
C GLY A 174 4.21 -12.84 17.61
N ASN A 175 3.80 -11.60 17.88
CA ASN A 175 3.94 -10.96 19.19
C ASN A 175 2.66 -11.23 20.01
N GLN A 176 2.60 -12.38 20.69
CA GLN A 176 1.68 -12.69 21.79
C GLN A 176 2.49 -13.19 22.99
#